data_AF-A0A940IAL8-F1
#
_entry.id   AF-A0A940IAL8-F1
#
_cell.length_a   1.000
_cell.length_b   1.000
_cell.length_c   1.000
_cell.angle_alpha   90.00
_cell.angle_beta   90.00
_cell.angle_gamma   90.00
#
_symmetry.space_group_name_H-M   'P 1'
#
loop_
_entity.id
_entity.type
_entity.pdbx_description
1 polymer ?
#
loop_
_entity_poly.entity_id
_entity_poly.type
_entity_poly.pdbx_seq_one_letter_code
_entity_poly.pdbx_strand_id
1 'polypeptide(L)'
;MSKGILHYQAGETVDLFLLIKSATKGIASNGKPFLTLHLQDKSGEMEAKLWDASEEDEKTYQAQQMVKIIGEVQNYRGRLQLKIRHIRPVQPEEGVQISDFLETAPLSKEEMMSKITQYIFDMQNPNIQRITRHLLKKYQASFFEYPAATKNHHEFISGLAYHVVSMLDLAKAIAQLYPTLDKDLLYAGIILHDLGKVVELSGPVSTTYTVEGNLLGHITIMVNEIGKAAEELGIQGEEVIVLQHMVLSHHGKLEWGSPKPPLIKEAEILHYIDNLDAKMNMLDRALERTKPGEFTERIFALDNRSFYKPTFHK
;
A
#
# COMPACT_ATOMS: atom_id res chain seq x y z
N MET A 1 3.16 -7.07 -24.70
CA MET A 1 3.23 -6.15 -23.54
C MET A 1 4.32 -5.13 -23.83
N SER A 2 4.00 -3.84 -23.74
CA SER A 2 5.01 -2.78 -23.82
C SER A 2 5.98 -2.91 -22.64
N LYS A 3 7.25 -2.56 -22.87
CA LYS A 3 8.25 -2.47 -21.81
C LYS A 3 7.79 -1.42 -20.79
N GLY A 4 7.75 -1.76 -19.51
CA GLY A 4 7.35 -0.83 -18.45
C GLY A 4 8.43 0.24 -18.20
N ILE A 5 8.02 1.41 -17.70
CA ILE A 5 8.89 2.59 -17.52
C ILE A 5 10.16 2.30 -16.72
N LEU A 6 10.08 1.45 -15.68
CA LEU A 6 11.24 1.10 -14.85
C LEU A 6 12.21 0.13 -15.52
N HIS A 7 11.85 -0.47 -16.65
CA HIS A 7 12.70 -1.44 -17.34
C HIS A 7 13.59 -0.75 -18.38
N TYR A 8 13.34 0.53 -18.67
CA TYR A 8 14.20 1.35 -19.52
C TYR A 8 15.50 1.74 -18.80
N GLN A 9 16.58 1.76 -19.55
CA GLN A 9 17.92 2.13 -19.13
C GLN A 9 18.25 3.54 -19.62
N ALA A 10 19.28 4.15 -19.02
CA ALA A 10 19.75 5.46 -19.45
C ALA A 10 20.16 5.45 -20.93
N GLY A 11 19.72 6.46 -21.68
CA GLY A 11 19.91 6.63 -23.12
C GLY A 11 18.80 6.04 -24.00
N GLU A 12 17.86 5.26 -23.43
CA GLU A 12 16.73 4.75 -24.20
C GLU A 12 15.63 5.80 -24.39
N THR A 13 15.11 5.89 -25.61
CA THR A 13 13.94 6.71 -25.93
C THR A 13 12.65 6.00 -25.56
N VAL A 14 11.66 6.77 -25.11
CA VAL A 14 10.33 6.25 -24.76
C VAL A 14 9.25 6.95 -25.57
N ASP A 15 8.20 6.20 -25.91
CA ASP A 15 6.90 6.68 -26.38
C ASP A 15 5.84 5.86 -25.62
N LEU A 16 5.36 6.42 -24.50
CA LEU A 16 4.55 5.69 -23.52
C LEU A 16 3.34 6.50 -23.09
N PHE A 17 2.26 5.78 -22.75
CA PHE A 17 1.20 6.32 -21.92
C PHE A 17 1.56 6.11 -20.45
N LEU A 18 1.33 7.12 -19.62
CA LEU A 18 1.69 7.13 -18.20
C LEU A 18 0.63 7.88 -17.39
N LEU A 19 0.48 7.53 -16.12
CA LEU A 19 -0.34 8.26 -15.15
C LEU A 19 0.53 9.27 -14.39
N ILE A 20 0.06 10.51 -14.24
CA ILE A 20 0.66 11.47 -13.31
C ILE A 20 0.20 11.09 -11.90
N LYS A 21 1.11 10.54 -11.09
CA LYS A 21 0.83 10.19 -9.69
C LYS A 21 0.79 11.44 -8.81
N SER A 22 1.74 12.35 -9.02
CA SER A 22 1.80 13.66 -8.37
C SER A 22 2.50 14.69 -9.24
N ALA A 23 2.09 15.95 -9.10
CA ALA A 23 2.72 17.10 -9.74
C ALA A 23 3.04 18.16 -8.68
N THR A 24 4.26 18.69 -8.70
CA THR A 24 4.71 19.72 -7.77
C THR A 24 5.37 20.86 -8.52
N LYS A 25 4.85 22.08 -8.30
CA LYS A 25 5.42 23.31 -8.86
C LYS A 25 6.72 23.66 -8.14
N GLY A 26 7.74 24.02 -8.92
CA GLY A 26 9.00 24.55 -8.43
C GLY A 26 9.44 25.78 -9.23
N ILE A 27 10.43 26.49 -8.72
CA ILE A 27 11.10 27.59 -9.42
C ILE A 27 12.57 27.20 -9.59
N ALA A 28 13.05 27.22 -10.83
CA ALA A 28 14.43 26.91 -11.17
C ALA A 28 15.37 28.05 -10.75
N SER A 29 16.67 27.78 -10.71
CA SER A 29 17.68 28.79 -10.35
C SER A 29 17.72 30.00 -11.30
N ASN A 30 17.18 29.85 -12.51
CA ASN A 30 17.01 30.94 -13.49
C ASN A 30 15.69 31.71 -13.33
N GLY A 31 14.92 31.44 -12.26
CA GLY A 31 13.65 32.10 -11.95
C GLY A 31 12.44 31.57 -12.72
N LYS A 32 12.63 30.61 -13.66
CA LYS A 32 11.51 30.06 -14.43
C LYS A 32 10.77 28.95 -13.68
N PRO A 33 9.43 28.88 -13.79
CA PRO A 33 8.64 27.79 -13.22
C PRO A 33 8.92 26.46 -13.91
N PHE A 34 8.80 25.37 -13.15
CA PHE A 34 8.81 24.00 -13.68
C PHE A 34 7.87 23.11 -12.86
N LEU A 35 7.45 21.98 -13.43
CA LEU A 35 6.75 20.94 -12.71
C LEU A 35 7.65 19.72 -12.53
N THR A 36 7.79 19.26 -11.29
CA THR A 36 8.23 17.89 -11.01
C THR A 36 7.02 16.98 -11.12
N LEU A 37 7.06 16.07 -12.09
CA LEU A 37 6.03 15.05 -12.32
C LEU A 37 6.56 13.70 -11.88
N HIS A 38 5.76 12.96 -11.12
CA HIS A 38 6.01 11.56 -10.83
C HIS A 38 5.10 10.72 -11.72
N LEU A 39 5.69 10.06 -12.71
CA LEU A 39 4.96 9.35 -13.76
C LEU A 39 4.97 7.85 -13.48
N GLN A 40 3.83 7.20 -13.65
CA GLN A 40 3.63 5.82 -13.25
C GLN A 40 3.03 4.96 -14.37
N ASP A 41 3.49 3.71 -14.44
CA ASP A 41 2.77 2.57 -14.99
C ASP A 41 2.84 1.38 -14.01
N LYS A 42 2.38 0.19 -14.44
CA LYS A 42 2.39 -1.03 -13.61
C LYS A 42 3.78 -1.48 -13.18
N SER A 43 4.84 -1.09 -13.89
CA SER A 43 6.22 -1.43 -13.51
C SER A 43 6.74 -0.55 -12.39
N GLY A 44 6.18 0.65 -12.22
CA GLY A 44 6.52 1.57 -11.14
C GLY A 44 6.54 3.03 -11.58
N GLU A 45 7.35 3.83 -10.89
CA GLU A 45 7.31 5.29 -10.93
C GLU A 45 8.67 5.89 -11.30
N MET A 46 8.70 6.87 -12.20
CA MET A 46 9.90 7.64 -12.57
C MET A 46 9.65 9.15 -12.47
N GLU A 47 10.60 9.87 -11.88
CA GLU A 47 10.58 11.34 -11.82
C GLU A 47 10.87 11.95 -13.19
N ALA A 48 10.11 12.97 -13.56
CA ALA A 48 10.33 13.80 -14.73
C ALA A 48 10.21 15.28 -14.39
N LYS A 49 10.88 16.14 -15.16
CA LYS A 49 10.77 17.60 -15.02
C LYS A 49 10.25 18.22 -16.31
N LEU A 50 9.10 18.88 -16.21
CA LEU A 50 8.57 19.74 -17.26
C LEU A 50 9.08 21.17 -16.99
N TRP A 51 10.09 21.57 -17.73
CA TRP A 51 10.70 22.90 -17.61
C TRP A 51 9.86 23.95 -18.32
N ASP A 52 10.02 25.21 -17.89
CA ASP A 52 9.34 26.38 -18.46
C ASP A 52 7.80 26.22 -18.46
N ALA A 53 7.26 25.61 -17.41
CA ALA A 53 5.84 25.27 -17.29
C ALA A 53 4.96 26.52 -17.18
N SER A 54 3.92 26.59 -18.00
CA SER A 54 2.91 27.64 -17.98
C SER A 54 1.84 27.41 -16.90
N GLU A 55 1.01 28.43 -16.62
CA GLU A 55 -0.16 28.25 -15.74
C GLU A 55 -1.18 27.25 -16.31
N GLU A 56 -1.24 27.09 -17.63
CA GLU A 56 -2.09 26.09 -18.29
C GLU A 56 -1.55 24.67 -18.07
N ASP A 57 -0.22 24.50 -18.13
CA ASP A 57 0.44 23.23 -17.82
C ASP A 57 0.18 22.82 -16.36
N GLU A 58 0.19 23.76 -15.42
CA GLU A 58 -0.13 23.51 -14.00
C GLU A 58 -1.58 23.04 -13.80
N LYS A 59 -2.51 23.55 -14.60
CA LYS A 59 -3.92 23.11 -14.56
C LYS A 59 -4.12 21.77 -15.26
N THR A 60 -3.36 21.51 -16.31
CA THR A 60 -3.49 20.32 -17.16
C THR A 60 -2.81 19.10 -16.55
N TYR A 61 -1.59 19.26 -16.04
CA TYR A 61 -0.76 18.16 -15.54
C TYR A 61 -0.86 18.02 -14.03
N GLN A 62 -2.01 17.52 -13.60
CA GLN A 62 -2.31 17.24 -12.19
C GLN A 62 -2.30 15.74 -11.89
N ALA A 63 -2.36 15.39 -10.60
CA ALA A 63 -2.50 14.00 -10.18
C ALA A 63 -3.73 13.35 -10.83
N GLN A 64 -3.63 12.05 -11.13
CA GLN A 64 -4.64 11.22 -11.81
C GLN A 64 -4.85 11.52 -13.30
N GLN A 65 -4.10 12.45 -13.88
CA GLN A 65 -4.17 12.72 -15.33
C GLN A 65 -3.33 11.70 -16.11
N MET A 66 -3.93 11.12 -17.15
CA MET A 66 -3.22 10.22 -18.08
C MET A 66 -2.59 11.05 -19.18
N VAL A 67 -1.31 10.80 -19.45
CA VAL A 67 -0.53 11.54 -20.45
C VAL A 67 0.19 10.60 -21.38
N LYS A 68 0.34 11.02 -22.64
CA LYS A 68 1.29 10.43 -23.57
C LYS A 68 2.60 11.20 -23.50
N ILE A 69 3.71 10.50 -23.33
CA ILE A 69 5.04 11.08 -23.19
C ILE A 69 5.99 10.49 -24.21
N ILE A 70 6.66 11.39 -24.93
CA ILE A 70 7.83 11.09 -25.76
C ILE A 70 9.05 11.71 -25.08
N GLY A 71 10.07 10.91 -24.84
CA GLY A 71 11.22 11.34 -24.04
C GLY A 71 12.41 10.41 -24.11
N GLU A 72 13.34 10.62 -23.20
CA GLU A 72 14.55 9.82 -23.05
C GLU A 72 14.85 9.59 -21.57
N VAL A 73 15.15 8.34 -21.19
CA VAL A 73 15.58 8.03 -19.83
C VAL A 73 17.02 8.48 -19.65
N GLN A 74 17.30 9.23 -18.59
CA GLN A 74 18.62 9.73 -18.26
C GLN A 74 19.00 9.36 -16.83
N ASN A 75 20.30 9.21 -16.56
CA ASN A 75 20.79 9.07 -15.19
C ASN A 75 21.20 10.44 -14.65
N TYR A 76 20.54 10.89 -13.60
CA TYR A 76 20.87 12.11 -12.88
C TYR A 76 21.26 11.78 -11.43
N ARG A 77 22.54 11.98 -11.10
CA ARG A 77 23.11 11.73 -9.76
C ARG A 77 22.84 10.30 -9.23
N GLY A 78 22.92 9.31 -10.12
CA GLY A 78 22.73 7.91 -9.77
C GLY A 78 21.27 7.44 -9.82
N ARG A 79 20.31 8.33 -10.10
CA ARG A 79 18.89 7.98 -10.23
C ARG A 79 18.41 8.15 -11.67
N LEU A 80 17.59 7.22 -12.14
CA LEU A 80 16.93 7.36 -13.43
C LEU A 80 15.84 8.44 -13.36
N GLN A 81 15.81 9.30 -14.37
CA GLN A 81 14.79 10.33 -14.56
C GLN A 81 14.35 10.34 -16.02
N LEU A 82 13.11 10.72 -16.28
CA LEU A 82 12.60 10.88 -17.63
C LEU A 82 12.77 12.32 -18.10
N LYS A 83 13.55 12.50 -19.16
CA LYS A 83 13.66 13.78 -19.88
C LYS A 83 12.51 13.89 -20.88
N ILE A 84 11.56 14.77 -20.59
CA ILE A 84 10.40 15.02 -21.45
C ILE A 84 10.85 15.77 -22.70
N ARG A 85 10.52 15.23 -23.88
CA ARG A 85 10.62 15.94 -25.17
C ARG A 85 9.25 16.44 -25.62
N HIS A 86 8.22 15.63 -25.42
CA HIS A 86 6.83 16.00 -25.67
C HIS A 86 5.91 15.33 -24.65
N ILE A 87 4.91 16.05 -24.17
CA ILE A 87 3.89 15.57 -23.25
C ILE A 87 2.54 16.13 -23.71
N ARG A 88 1.50 15.30 -23.63
CA ARG A 88 0.11 15.74 -23.82
C ARG A 88 -0.87 14.86 -23.04
N PRO A 89 -2.07 15.36 -22.71
CA PRO A 89 -3.15 14.51 -22.22
C PRO A 89 -3.50 13.39 -23.21
N VAL A 90 -3.93 12.26 -22.66
CA VAL A 90 -4.55 11.17 -23.41
C VAL A 90 -5.89 11.60 -23.96
N GLN A 91 -6.18 11.24 -25.21
CA GLN A 91 -7.45 11.51 -25.87
C GLN A 91 -8.43 10.33 -25.64
N PRO A 92 -9.75 10.57 -25.53
CA PRO A 92 -10.74 9.50 -25.34
C PRO A 92 -10.68 8.38 -26.39
N GLU A 93 -10.35 8.75 -27.64
CA GLU A 93 -10.19 7.82 -28.78
C GLU A 93 -9.06 6.79 -28.57
N GLU A 94 -8.10 7.07 -27.69
CA GLU A 94 -6.94 6.20 -27.45
C GLU A 94 -7.29 4.99 -26.56
N GLY A 95 -8.49 4.96 -25.96
CA GLY A 95 -9.03 3.80 -25.25
C GLY A 95 -8.27 3.39 -23.98
N VAL A 96 -7.40 4.27 -23.48
CA VAL A 96 -6.55 4.04 -22.32
C VAL A 96 -7.32 4.30 -21.03
N GLN A 97 -7.20 3.41 -20.05
CA GLN A 97 -7.86 3.53 -18.74
C GLN A 97 -6.84 3.68 -17.62
N ILE A 98 -7.23 4.35 -16.52
CA ILE A 98 -6.35 4.54 -15.35
C ILE A 98 -5.85 3.19 -14.79
N SER A 99 -6.69 2.16 -14.82
CA SER A 99 -6.36 0.79 -14.38
C SER A 99 -5.22 0.14 -15.18
N ASP A 100 -4.88 0.66 -16.37
CA ASP A 100 -3.75 0.19 -17.17
C ASP A 100 -2.40 0.60 -16.57
N PHE A 101 -2.38 1.62 -15.70
CA PHE A 101 -1.16 2.16 -15.08
C PHE A 101 -1.01 1.82 -13.61
N LEU A 102 -2.08 1.33 -12.97
CA LEU A 102 -2.07 1.04 -11.56
C LEU A 102 -1.65 -0.40 -11.34
N GLU A 103 -0.64 -0.57 -10.51
CA GLU A 103 -0.32 -1.86 -9.92
C GLU A 103 -1.52 -2.32 -9.09
N THR A 104 -1.84 -3.61 -9.18
CA THR A 104 -2.96 -4.25 -8.46
C THR A 104 -2.42 -5.45 -7.70
N ALA A 105 -3.16 -5.88 -6.68
CA ALA A 105 -2.86 -7.14 -5.99
C ALA A 105 -2.68 -8.32 -6.97
N PRO A 106 -1.77 -9.27 -6.66
CA PRO A 106 -1.61 -10.50 -7.45
C PRO A 106 -2.83 -11.42 -7.45
N LEU A 107 -3.76 -11.24 -6.50
CA LEU A 107 -5.00 -11.99 -6.38
C LEU A 107 -6.19 -11.14 -6.82
N SER A 108 -7.19 -11.77 -7.42
CA SER A 108 -8.45 -11.10 -7.73
C SER A 108 -9.23 -10.73 -6.47
N LYS A 109 -10.10 -9.72 -6.58
CA LYS A 109 -11.00 -9.27 -5.49
C LYS A 109 -11.86 -10.43 -4.99
N GLU A 110 -12.35 -11.26 -5.91
CA GLU A 110 -13.18 -12.43 -5.61
C GLU A 110 -12.40 -13.50 -4.82
N GLU A 111 -11.15 -13.79 -5.20
CA GLU A 111 -10.29 -14.73 -4.48
C GLU A 111 -9.95 -14.23 -3.07
N MET A 112 -9.57 -12.96 -2.94
CA MET A 112 -9.26 -12.36 -1.64
C MET A 112 -10.50 -12.36 -0.73
N MET A 113 -11.67 -12.00 -1.27
CA MET A 113 -12.93 -12.02 -0.54
C MET A 113 -13.30 -13.43 -0.09
N SER A 114 -13.15 -14.43 -0.98
CA SER A 114 -13.41 -15.83 -0.65
C SER A 114 -12.49 -16.33 0.47
N LYS A 115 -11.19 -16.05 0.39
CA LYS A 115 -10.21 -16.41 1.43
C LYS A 115 -10.57 -15.80 2.78
N ILE A 116 -10.73 -14.48 2.86
CA ILE A 116 -11.05 -13.79 4.13
C ILE A 116 -12.36 -14.30 4.72
N THR A 117 -13.37 -14.50 3.87
CA THR A 117 -14.67 -15.03 4.29
C THR A 117 -14.52 -16.44 4.90
N GLN A 118 -13.69 -17.30 4.32
CA GLN A 118 -13.41 -18.62 4.88
C GLN A 118 -12.75 -18.53 6.26
N TYR A 119 -11.76 -17.65 6.45
CA TYR A 119 -11.14 -17.44 7.76
C TYR A 119 -12.13 -16.96 8.82
N ILE A 120 -13.09 -16.10 8.46
CA ILE A 120 -14.18 -15.69 9.35
C ILE A 120 -15.09 -16.88 9.69
N PHE A 121 -15.45 -17.70 8.70
CA PHE A 121 -16.30 -18.88 8.92
C PHE A 121 -15.66 -19.94 9.81
N ASP A 122 -14.32 -20.06 9.78
CA ASP A 122 -13.59 -21.01 10.63
C ASP A 122 -13.56 -20.58 12.11
N MET A 123 -13.86 -19.31 12.42
CA MET A 123 -13.90 -18.81 13.79
C MET A 123 -15.03 -19.45 14.61
N GLN A 124 -14.75 -19.82 15.86
CA GLN A 124 -15.71 -20.47 16.76
C GLN A 124 -16.33 -19.51 17.78
N ASN A 125 -15.61 -18.46 18.20
CA ASN A 125 -16.10 -17.43 19.11
C ASN A 125 -17.15 -16.56 18.39
N PRO A 126 -18.43 -16.63 18.78
CA PRO A 126 -19.51 -15.96 18.06
C PRO A 126 -19.44 -14.43 18.18
N ASN A 127 -18.94 -13.90 19.29
CA ASN A 127 -18.85 -12.46 19.52
C ASN A 127 -17.76 -11.84 18.62
N ILE A 128 -16.56 -12.43 18.63
CA ILE A 128 -15.43 -12.00 17.81
C ILE A 128 -15.78 -12.11 16.31
N GLN A 129 -16.38 -13.24 15.90
CA GLN A 129 -16.79 -13.44 14.51
C GLN A 129 -17.84 -12.41 14.07
N ARG A 130 -18.86 -12.13 14.91
CA ARG A 130 -19.92 -11.17 14.59
C ARG A 130 -19.38 -9.75 14.42
N ILE A 131 -18.51 -9.30 15.33
CA ILE A 131 -17.87 -7.97 15.25
C ILE A 131 -17.03 -7.87 13.98
N THR A 132 -16.18 -8.88 13.72
CA THR A 132 -15.30 -8.91 12.55
C THR A 132 -16.08 -8.85 11.25
N ARG A 133 -17.10 -9.70 11.11
CA ARG A 133 -17.96 -9.74 9.92
C ARG A 133 -18.76 -8.45 9.72
N HIS A 134 -19.26 -7.86 10.80
CA HIS A 134 -20.01 -6.60 10.76
C HIS A 134 -19.16 -5.45 10.22
N LEU A 135 -17.95 -5.30 10.75
CA LEU A 135 -17.02 -4.26 10.35
C LEU A 135 -16.51 -4.47 8.92
N LEU A 136 -16.13 -5.70 8.55
CA LEU A 136 -15.71 -6.01 7.18
C LEU A 136 -16.84 -5.70 6.19
N LYS A 137 -18.09 -6.07 6.51
CA LYS A 137 -19.25 -5.76 5.65
C LYS A 137 -19.49 -4.26 5.53
N LYS A 138 -19.36 -3.51 6.62
CA LYS A 138 -19.53 -2.04 6.65
C LYS A 138 -18.54 -1.33 5.71
N TYR A 139 -17.31 -1.82 5.63
CA TYR A 139 -16.23 -1.20 4.86
C TYR A 139 -15.83 -1.97 3.60
N GLN A 140 -16.62 -2.97 3.19
CA GLN A 140 -16.23 -3.98 2.20
C GLN A 140 -15.75 -3.36 0.88
N ALA A 141 -16.49 -2.41 0.31
CA ALA A 141 -16.16 -1.81 -0.98
C ALA A 141 -14.76 -1.17 -0.96
N SER A 142 -14.51 -0.30 0.01
CA SER A 142 -13.22 0.39 0.19
C SER A 142 -12.10 -0.58 0.57
N PHE A 143 -12.36 -1.53 1.47
CA PHE A 143 -11.34 -2.47 1.96
C PHE A 143 -10.66 -3.26 0.82
N PHE A 144 -11.44 -3.67 -0.19
CA PHE A 144 -10.93 -4.40 -1.35
C PHE A 144 -10.33 -3.53 -2.45
N GLU A 145 -10.29 -2.21 -2.29
CA GLU A 145 -9.77 -1.28 -3.30
C GLU A 145 -8.58 -0.47 -2.79
N TYR A 146 -8.54 -0.20 -1.48
CA TYR A 146 -7.54 0.68 -0.87
C TYR A 146 -6.16 0.03 -0.81
N PRO A 147 -5.09 0.84 -0.89
CA PRO A 147 -3.73 0.39 -0.60
C PRO A 147 -3.54 0.14 0.89
N ALA A 148 -2.56 -0.70 1.26
CA ALA A 148 -2.22 -0.89 2.68
C ALA A 148 -1.34 0.26 3.20
N ALA A 149 -0.62 0.97 2.36
CA ALA A 149 0.19 2.12 2.77
C ALA A 149 0.21 3.19 1.69
N THR A 150 0.52 4.43 2.08
CA THR A 150 0.78 5.50 1.12
C THR A 150 2.10 5.32 0.37
N LYS A 151 3.05 4.59 0.98
CA LYS A 151 4.38 4.27 0.44
C LYS A 151 4.90 2.95 1.03
N ASN A 152 5.89 2.36 0.37
CA ASN A 152 6.77 1.27 0.81
C ASN A 152 6.24 -0.16 0.60
N HIS A 153 5.11 -0.54 1.22
CA HIS A 153 4.58 -1.90 1.14
C HIS A 153 3.12 -1.86 0.76
N HIS A 154 2.73 -2.75 -0.16
CA HIS A 154 1.33 -2.90 -0.59
C HIS A 154 0.64 -1.56 -0.96
N GLU A 155 1.37 -0.60 -1.54
CA GLU A 155 0.88 0.73 -1.90
C GLU A 155 0.05 0.75 -3.21
N PHE A 156 -0.40 -0.42 -3.65
CA PHE A 156 -1.11 -0.67 -4.89
C PHE A 156 -2.61 -0.92 -4.66
N ILE A 157 -3.41 -0.90 -5.72
CA ILE A 157 -4.86 -1.16 -5.62
C ILE A 157 -5.11 -2.54 -5.01
N SER A 158 -6.05 -2.60 -4.07
CA SER A 158 -6.37 -3.81 -3.30
C SER A 158 -5.21 -4.31 -2.43
N GLY A 159 -4.20 -3.47 -2.20
CA GLY A 159 -3.04 -3.81 -1.38
C GLY A 159 -3.41 -4.12 0.06
N LEU A 160 -4.41 -3.44 0.63
CA LEU A 160 -4.89 -3.67 2.00
C LEU A 160 -5.47 -5.08 2.16
N ALA A 161 -6.40 -5.46 1.29
CA ALA A 161 -6.99 -6.80 1.33
C ALA A 161 -5.95 -7.91 1.05
N TYR A 162 -5.01 -7.65 0.13
CA TYR A 162 -3.94 -8.60 -0.18
C TYR A 162 -2.98 -8.80 1.00
N HIS A 163 -2.60 -7.72 1.69
CA HIS A 163 -1.82 -7.75 2.92
C HIS A 163 -2.52 -8.60 4.00
N VAL A 164 -3.81 -8.34 4.26
CA VAL A 164 -4.60 -9.14 5.20
C VAL A 164 -4.65 -10.63 4.81
N VAL A 165 -4.82 -10.96 3.53
CA VAL A 165 -4.79 -12.35 3.05
C VAL A 165 -3.45 -13.02 3.32
N SER A 166 -2.34 -12.34 3.01
CA SER A 166 -0.99 -12.85 3.24
C SER A 166 -0.74 -13.10 4.73
N MET A 167 -1.14 -12.15 5.59
CA MET A 167 -1.05 -12.29 7.04
C MET A 167 -1.89 -13.45 7.58
N LEU A 168 -3.10 -13.68 7.04
CA LEU A 168 -3.94 -14.83 7.45
C LEU A 168 -3.33 -16.17 7.02
N ASP A 169 -2.71 -16.24 5.85
CA ASP A 169 -1.97 -17.43 5.39
C ASP A 169 -0.74 -17.68 6.30
N LEU A 170 0.02 -16.63 6.67
CA LEU A 170 1.12 -16.70 7.65
C LEU A 170 0.63 -17.14 9.04
N ALA A 171 -0.45 -16.53 9.54
CA ALA A 171 -1.05 -16.87 10.83
C ALA A 171 -1.50 -18.33 10.89
N LYS A 172 -2.06 -18.85 9.81
CA LYS A 172 -2.43 -20.26 9.70
C LYS A 172 -1.21 -21.18 9.81
N ALA A 173 -0.09 -20.84 9.16
CA ALA A 173 1.15 -21.60 9.27
C ALA A 173 1.75 -21.53 10.69
N ILE A 174 1.79 -20.34 11.29
CA ILE A 174 2.30 -20.14 12.66
C ILE A 174 1.44 -20.89 13.68
N ALA A 175 0.11 -20.83 13.56
CA ALA A 175 -0.81 -21.51 14.47
C ALA A 175 -0.73 -23.05 14.37
N GLN A 176 -0.15 -23.63 13.32
CA GLN A 176 0.17 -25.06 13.27
C GLN A 176 1.35 -25.41 14.18
N LEU A 177 2.33 -24.51 14.33
CA LEU A 177 3.50 -24.69 15.19
C LEU A 177 3.23 -24.27 16.64
N TYR A 178 2.32 -23.31 16.84
CA TYR A 178 1.92 -22.79 18.14
C TYR A 178 0.42 -23.04 18.38
N PRO A 179 -0.01 -24.28 18.65
CA PRO A 179 -1.42 -24.65 18.76
C PRO A 179 -2.13 -24.05 19.99
N THR A 180 -1.40 -23.40 20.90
CA THR A 180 -1.97 -22.69 22.06
C THR A 180 -2.41 -21.26 21.75
N LEU A 181 -2.21 -20.78 20.52
CA LEU A 181 -2.73 -19.49 20.06
C LEU A 181 -4.25 -19.57 19.86
N ASP A 182 -4.95 -18.54 20.34
CA ASP A 182 -6.34 -18.32 19.99
C ASP A 182 -6.44 -17.86 18.52
N LYS A 183 -6.85 -18.78 17.65
CA LYS A 183 -6.97 -18.53 16.21
C LYS A 183 -8.06 -17.51 15.88
N ASP A 184 -9.15 -17.51 16.64
CA ASP A 184 -10.28 -16.63 16.37
C ASP A 184 -9.88 -15.18 16.63
N LEU A 185 -9.22 -14.96 17.77
CA LEU A 185 -8.70 -13.65 18.13
C LEU A 185 -7.58 -13.19 17.18
N LEU A 186 -6.65 -14.08 16.83
CA LEU A 186 -5.56 -13.75 15.89
C LEU A 186 -6.12 -13.39 14.51
N TYR A 187 -7.00 -14.21 13.93
CA TYR A 187 -7.59 -13.94 12.62
C TYR A 187 -8.44 -12.67 12.62
N ALA A 188 -9.23 -12.43 13.67
CA ALA A 188 -10.01 -11.20 13.80
C ALA A 188 -9.11 -9.96 13.92
N GLY A 189 -8.06 -10.06 14.75
CA GLY A 189 -7.04 -9.01 14.87
C GLY A 189 -6.41 -8.68 13.52
N ILE A 190 -6.02 -9.69 12.74
CA ILE A 190 -5.45 -9.51 11.39
C ILE A 190 -6.46 -8.87 10.43
N ILE A 191 -7.72 -9.30 10.42
CA ILE A 191 -8.71 -8.72 9.49
C ILE A 191 -9.00 -7.25 9.83
N LEU A 192 -8.93 -6.88 11.11
CA LEU A 192 -9.35 -5.56 11.57
C LEU A 192 -8.21 -4.55 11.74
N HIS A 193 -6.96 -4.97 11.97
CA HIS A 193 -5.87 -4.08 12.43
C HIS A 193 -5.74 -2.80 11.61
N ASP A 194 -5.81 -2.93 10.28
CA ASP A 194 -5.65 -1.85 9.33
C ASP A 194 -6.95 -1.42 8.64
N LEU A 195 -8.10 -1.97 9.04
CA LEU A 195 -9.38 -1.63 8.40
C LEU A 195 -9.71 -0.13 8.55
N GLY A 196 -9.21 0.53 9.59
CA GLY A 196 -9.30 1.98 9.76
C GLY A 196 -8.64 2.80 8.63
N LYS A 197 -7.78 2.20 7.80
CA LYS A 197 -7.15 2.88 6.65
C LYS A 197 -8.15 3.35 5.61
N VAL A 198 -9.32 2.71 5.53
CA VAL A 198 -10.42 3.14 4.63
C VAL A 198 -11.03 4.49 5.02
N VAL A 199 -10.74 4.98 6.23
CA VAL A 199 -11.13 6.31 6.73
C VAL A 199 -9.91 7.24 6.83
N GLU A 200 -8.75 6.70 7.20
CA GLU A 200 -7.48 7.45 7.28
C GLU A 200 -7.06 8.02 5.93
N LEU A 201 -7.34 7.30 4.85
CA LEU A 201 -6.88 7.59 3.49
C LEU A 201 -8.01 8.11 2.59
N SER A 202 -7.67 8.98 1.64
CA SER A 202 -8.64 9.65 0.76
C SER A 202 -9.22 8.78 -0.36
N GLY A 203 -8.58 7.66 -0.68
CA GLY A 203 -8.99 6.79 -1.77
C GLY A 203 -7.88 5.86 -2.28
N PRO A 204 -8.17 5.05 -3.31
CA PRO A 204 -7.25 4.03 -3.81
C PRO A 204 -6.18 4.56 -4.78
N VAL A 205 -6.32 5.78 -5.31
CA VAL A 205 -5.41 6.38 -6.31
C VAL A 205 -4.91 7.74 -5.84
N SER A 206 -3.61 8.01 -6.00
CA SER A 206 -2.96 9.24 -5.54
C SER A 206 -3.31 9.59 -4.09
N THR A 207 -3.27 8.56 -3.24
CA THR A 207 -3.79 8.57 -1.87
C THR A 207 -3.10 9.60 -0.99
N THR A 208 -3.91 10.35 -0.23
CA THR A 208 -3.47 11.31 0.79
C THR A 208 -4.18 11.01 2.11
N TYR A 209 -3.64 11.51 3.23
CA TYR A 209 -4.31 11.43 4.52
C TYR A 209 -5.53 12.36 4.56
N THR A 210 -6.64 11.88 5.14
CA THR A 210 -7.80 12.70 5.47
C THR A 210 -7.52 13.57 6.70
N VAL A 211 -8.41 14.52 7.03
CA VAL A 211 -8.28 15.29 8.27
C VAL A 211 -8.36 14.37 9.49
N GLU A 212 -9.32 13.44 9.47
CA GLU A 212 -9.46 12.43 10.54
C GLU A 212 -8.25 11.52 10.62
N GLY A 213 -7.73 11.06 9.47
CA GLY A 213 -6.51 10.26 9.40
C GLY A 213 -5.29 10.96 9.98
N ASN A 214 -5.06 12.23 9.63
CA ASN A 214 -3.93 13.00 10.16
C ASN A 214 -4.04 13.27 11.66
N LEU A 215 -5.25 13.46 12.20
CA LEU A 215 -5.44 13.81 13.61
C LEU A 215 -5.54 12.59 14.53
N LEU A 216 -6.10 11.48 14.05
CA LEU A 216 -6.41 10.30 14.89
C LEU A 216 -5.58 9.07 14.54
N GLY A 217 -5.30 8.85 13.25
CA GLY A 217 -4.70 7.62 12.72
C GLY A 217 -5.65 6.42 12.71
N HIS A 218 -5.40 5.47 11.81
CA HIS A 218 -6.25 4.28 11.60
C HIS A 218 -6.42 3.43 12.88
N ILE A 219 -5.40 3.33 13.74
CA ILE A 219 -5.47 2.56 15.00
C ILE A 219 -6.60 3.09 15.89
N THR A 220 -6.60 4.39 16.18
CA THR A 220 -7.59 5.03 17.04
C THR A 220 -8.99 4.95 16.41
N ILE A 221 -9.07 5.20 15.10
CA ILE A 221 -10.32 5.08 14.34
C ILE A 221 -10.89 3.67 14.49
N MET A 222 -10.05 2.65 14.31
CA MET A 222 -10.50 1.26 14.33
C MET A 222 -10.88 0.76 15.73
N VAL A 223 -10.15 1.18 16.76
CA VAL A 223 -10.53 0.89 18.17
C VAL A 223 -11.91 1.47 18.49
N ASN A 224 -12.20 2.68 18.02
CA ASN A 224 -13.53 3.30 18.17
C ASN A 224 -14.61 2.54 17.38
N GLU A 225 -14.31 2.12 16.14
CA GLU A 225 -15.24 1.35 15.32
C GLU A 225 -15.56 -0.03 15.91
N ILE A 226 -14.59 -0.71 16.55
CA ILE A 226 -14.85 -1.95 17.30
C ILE A 226 -15.83 -1.71 18.45
N GLY A 227 -15.65 -0.63 19.21
CA GLY A 227 -16.55 -0.27 20.31
C GLY A 227 -17.97 -0.01 19.82
N LYS A 228 -18.13 0.81 18.77
CA LYS A 228 -19.45 1.08 18.16
C LYS A 228 -20.11 -0.19 17.62
N ALA A 229 -19.35 -1.05 16.94
CA ALA A 229 -19.87 -2.31 16.43
C ALA A 229 -20.37 -3.23 17.56
N ALA A 230 -19.66 -3.27 18.69
CA ALA A 230 -20.09 -4.02 19.86
C ALA A 230 -21.42 -3.47 20.43
N GLU A 231 -21.55 -2.15 20.57
CA GLU A 231 -22.80 -1.50 20.99
C GLU A 231 -23.97 -1.79 20.04
N GLU A 232 -23.77 -1.61 18.74
CA GLU A 232 -24.78 -1.89 17.69
C GLU A 232 -25.25 -3.34 17.70
N LEU A 233 -24.35 -4.28 17.99
CA LEU A 233 -24.63 -5.72 18.02
C LEU A 233 -25.13 -6.23 19.38
N GLY A 234 -25.19 -5.37 20.39
CA GLY A 234 -25.53 -5.74 21.77
C GLY A 234 -24.53 -6.69 22.41
N ILE A 235 -23.25 -6.62 22.02
CA ILE A 235 -22.17 -7.46 22.53
C ILE A 235 -21.45 -6.70 23.64
N GLN A 236 -21.35 -7.33 24.80
CA GLN A 236 -20.61 -6.85 25.95
C GLN A 236 -19.70 -7.96 26.44
N GLY A 237 -18.54 -7.63 26.99
CA GLY A 237 -17.60 -8.61 27.53
C GLY A 237 -16.15 -8.25 27.30
N GLU A 238 -15.28 -9.12 27.78
CA GLU A 238 -13.84 -8.99 27.67
C GLU A 238 -13.37 -9.10 26.21
N GLU A 239 -14.09 -9.85 25.36
CA GLU A 239 -13.72 -10.05 23.95
C GLU A 239 -13.61 -8.73 23.18
N VAL A 240 -14.46 -7.75 23.49
CA VAL A 240 -14.42 -6.42 22.86
C VAL A 240 -13.14 -5.69 23.23
N ILE A 241 -12.80 -5.69 24.53
CA ILE A 241 -11.60 -5.01 25.06
C ILE A 241 -10.35 -5.67 24.50
N VAL A 242 -10.31 -7.00 24.48
CA VAL A 242 -9.17 -7.75 23.98
C VAL A 242 -8.99 -7.58 22.47
N LEU A 243 -10.08 -7.56 21.70
CA LEU A 243 -10.03 -7.27 20.27
C LEU A 243 -9.59 -5.82 19.98
N GLN A 244 -10.04 -4.85 20.78
CA GLN A 244 -9.50 -3.49 20.74
C GLN A 244 -8.00 -3.48 21.03
N HIS A 245 -7.53 -4.26 22.01
CA HIS A 245 -6.10 -4.36 22.33
C HIS A 245 -5.28 -4.98 21.20
N MET A 246 -5.81 -5.99 20.48
CA MET A 246 -5.16 -6.55 19.28
C MET A 246 -4.84 -5.44 18.27
N VAL A 247 -5.82 -4.61 17.94
CA VAL A 247 -5.64 -3.51 16.99
C VAL A 247 -4.82 -2.37 17.58
N LEU A 248 -5.04 -2.01 18.84
CA LEU A 248 -4.33 -0.93 19.52
C LEU A 248 -2.81 -1.18 19.57
N SER A 249 -2.40 -2.45 19.72
CA SER A 249 -1.00 -2.81 19.99
C SER A 249 -0.23 -3.38 18.80
N HIS A 250 -0.85 -3.53 17.63
CA HIS A 250 -0.25 -4.28 16.52
C HIS A 250 1.05 -3.67 15.95
N HIS A 251 1.24 -2.36 16.06
CA HIS A 251 2.50 -1.70 15.72
C HIS A 251 3.65 -2.01 16.70
N GLY A 252 3.41 -2.71 17.81
CA GLY A 252 4.44 -3.26 18.68
C GLY A 252 5.05 -2.26 19.67
N LYS A 253 5.52 -1.11 19.16
CA LYS A 253 6.30 -0.14 19.93
C LYS A 253 5.73 1.27 19.85
N LEU A 254 5.95 2.04 20.92
CA LEU A 254 5.56 3.45 20.98
C LEU A 254 6.25 4.27 19.87
N GLU A 255 7.53 4.02 19.60
CA GLU A 255 8.25 4.69 18.51
C GLU A 255 7.74 4.34 17.11
N TRP A 256 6.95 3.27 16.96
CA TRP A 256 6.31 2.86 15.71
C TRP A 256 4.86 3.34 15.64
N GLY A 257 4.44 4.22 16.53
CA GLY A 257 3.10 4.81 16.56
C GLY A 257 2.05 3.95 17.26
N SER A 258 2.45 2.84 17.91
CA SER A 258 1.54 2.05 18.72
C SER A 258 1.23 2.76 20.05
N PRO A 259 -0.04 2.93 20.44
CA PRO A 259 -0.37 3.48 21.76
C PRO A 259 0.05 2.59 22.95
N LYS A 260 0.13 1.26 22.75
CA LYS A 260 0.48 0.26 23.77
C LYS A 260 1.27 -0.89 23.16
N PRO A 261 2.25 -1.48 23.86
CA PRO A 261 2.87 -2.71 23.37
C PRO A 261 1.87 -3.88 23.39
N PRO A 262 2.13 -4.96 22.65
CA PRO A 262 1.39 -6.21 22.77
C PRO A 262 1.49 -6.74 24.19
N LEU A 263 0.38 -7.18 24.76
CA LEU A 263 0.28 -7.67 26.16
C LEU A 263 -0.38 -9.05 26.25
N ILE A 264 -0.67 -9.65 25.10
CA ILE A 264 -1.22 -11.00 24.95
C ILE A 264 -0.51 -11.69 23.78
N LYS A 265 -0.52 -13.03 23.77
CA LYS A 265 0.24 -13.83 22.80
C LYS A 265 -0.18 -13.53 21.36
N GLU A 266 -1.47 -13.39 21.13
CA GLU A 266 -2.05 -13.18 19.81
C GLU A 266 -1.65 -11.80 19.26
N ALA A 267 -1.61 -10.77 20.11
CA ALA A 267 -1.18 -9.43 19.71
C ALA A 267 0.33 -9.40 19.40
N GLU A 268 1.13 -10.14 20.18
CA GLU A 268 2.57 -10.28 19.95
C GLU A 268 2.83 -10.97 18.60
N ILE A 269 2.08 -12.04 18.29
CA ILE A 269 2.17 -12.73 17.00
C ILE A 269 1.64 -11.87 15.85
N LEU A 270 0.52 -11.17 16.02
CA LEU A 270 0.00 -10.23 15.02
C LEU A 270 1.07 -9.20 14.64
N HIS A 271 1.72 -8.60 15.64
CA HIS A 271 2.80 -7.65 15.42
C HIS A 271 3.93 -8.24 14.56
N TYR A 272 4.40 -9.44 14.88
CA TYR A 272 5.46 -10.09 14.08
C TYR A 272 5.00 -10.48 12.68
N ILE A 273 3.76 -10.92 12.51
CA ILE A 273 3.19 -11.27 11.20
C ILE A 273 3.11 -10.05 10.30
N ASP A 274 2.55 -8.95 10.80
CA ASP A 274 2.47 -7.67 10.09
C ASP A 274 3.87 -7.21 9.64
N ASN A 275 4.82 -7.19 10.60
CA ASN A 275 6.18 -6.78 10.33
C ASN A 275 6.89 -7.69 9.30
N LEU A 276 6.67 -9.00 9.39
CA LEU A 276 7.24 -9.97 8.45
C LEU A 276 6.69 -9.74 7.04
N ASP A 277 5.37 -9.63 6.90
CA ASP A 277 4.72 -9.45 5.60
C ASP A 277 5.17 -8.16 4.92
N ALA A 278 5.10 -7.03 5.64
CA ALA A 278 5.52 -5.73 5.13
C ALA A 278 7.00 -5.73 4.68
N LYS A 279 7.89 -6.33 5.48
CA LYS A 279 9.32 -6.41 5.14
C LYS A 279 9.60 -7.31 3.94
N MET A 280 8.92 -8.45 3.85
CA MET A 280 9.08 -9.37 2.73
C MET A 280 8.57 -8.74 1.43
N ASN A 281 7.41 -8.08 1.47
CA ASN A 281 6.88 -7.35 0.32
C ASN A 281 7.88 -6.29 -0.19
N MET A 282 8.46 -5.49 0.72
CA MET A 282 9.47 -4.50 0.36
C MET A 282 10.74 -5.11 -0.23
N LEU A 283 11.21 -6.23 0.33
CA LEU A 283 12.39 -6.94 -0.14
C LEU A 283 12.17 -7.54 -1.52
N ASP A 284 11.04 -8.20 -1.74
CA ASP A 284 10.70 -8.82 -3.02
C ASP A 284 10.63 -7.77 -4.12
N ARG A 285 9.93 -6.65 -3.89
CA ARG A 285 9.86 -5.51 -4.83
C ARG A 285 11.26 -4.95 -5.17
N ALA A 286 12.12 -4.80 -4.16
CA ALA A 286 13.45 -4.25 -4.36
C ALA A 286 14.39 -5.23 -5.11
N LEU A 287 14.34 -6.52 -4.75
CA LEU A 287 15.18 -7.55 -5.35
C LEU A 287 14.71 -7.94 -6.74
N GLU A 288 13.42 -7.86 -7.05
CA GLU A 288 12.89 -8.05 -8.41
C GLU A 288 13.59 -7.11 -9.41
N ARG A 289 13.78 -5.85 -9.00
CA ARG A 289 14.40 -4.79 -9.81
C ARG A 289 15.94 -4.83 -9.82
N THR A 290 16.54 -5.61 -8.93
CA THR A 290 17.99 -5.70 -8.80
C THR A 290 18.51 -6.78 -9.76
N LYS A 291 19.64 -6.54 -10.42
CA LYS A 291 20.27 -7.56 -11.25
C LYS A 291 20.99 -8.59 -10.38
N PRO A 292 20.99 -9.88 -10.75
CA PRO A 292 21.77 -10.88 -10.02
C PRO A 292 23.25 -10.47 -9.96
N GLY A 293 23.85 -10.51 -8.78
CA GLY A 293 25.21 -10.03 -8.53
C GLY A 293 25.32 -8.58 -8.05
N GLU A 294 24.21 -7.84 -7.94
CA GLU A 294 24.19 -6.44 -7.50
C GLU A 294 23.44 -6.26 -6.17
N PHE A 295 23.60 -5.08 -5.57
CA PHE A 295 22.85 -4.65 -4.38
C PHE A 295 21.68 -3.76 -4.78
N THR A 296 20.58 -3.84 -4.02
CA THR A 296 19.50 -2.85 -4.06
C THR A 296 20.03 -1.46 -3.67
N GLU A 297 19.31 -0.41 -4.06
CA GLU A 297 19.42 0.88 -3.37
C GLU A 297 19.12 0.71 -1.87
N ARG A 298 19.52 1.70 -1.05
CA ARG A 298 19.23 1.69 0.38
C ARG A 298 17.74 1.87 0.62
N ILE A 299 17.16 1.00 1.43
CA ILE A 299 15.73 1.00 1.76
C ILE A 299 15.56 1.56 3.16
N PHE A 300 15.10 2.81 3.26
CA PHE A 300 15.00 3.54 4.53
C PHE A 300 14.20 2.77 5.60
N ALA A 301 13.03 2.24 5.22
CA ALA A 301 12.15 1.49 6.13
C ALA A 301 12.69 0.09 6.52
N LEU A 302 13.80 -0.37 5.92
CA LEU A 302 14.52 -1.58 6.31
C LEU A 302 15.87 -1.22 6.96
N ASP A 303 15.84 -0.26 7.89
CA ASP A 303 17.01 0.23 8.62
C ASP A 303 18.08 0.85 7.70
N ASN A 304 17.64 1.45 6.59
CA ASN A 304 18.50 2.07 5.58
C ASN A 304 19.56 1.10 4.99
N ARG A 305 19.24 -0.20 4.95
CA ARG A 305 20.12 -1.25 4.43
C ARG A 305 19.98 -1.43 2.92
N SER A 306 21.03 -1.98 2.32
CA SER A 306 21.01 -2.53 0.95
C SER A 306 21.05 -4.04 1.01
N PHE A 307 20.37 -4.70 0.07
CA PHE A 307 20.25 -6.16 0.02
C PHE A 307 20.86 -6.70 -1.27
N TYR A 308 21.57 -7.82 -1.18
CA TYR A 308 22.26 -8.43 -2.31
C TYR A 308 21.32 -9.42 -3.02
N LYS A 309 21.26 -9.38 -4.37
CA LYS A 309 20.59 -10.41 -5.16
C LYS A 309 21.60 -11.49 -5.59
N PRO A 310 21.51 -12.72 -5.06
CA PRO A 310 22.44 -13.78 -5.42
C PRO A 310 22.42 -14.10 -6.92
N THR A 311 23.57 -14.43 -7.49
CA THR A 311 23.72 -14.77 -8.92
C THR A 311 22.97 -16.02 -9.35
N PHE A 312 22.58 -16.88 -8.41
CA PHE A 312 21.80 -18.09 -8.64
C PHE A 312 20.27 -17.85 -8.54
N HIS A 313 19.82 -16.65 -8.20
CA HIS A 313 18.42 -16.25 -8.35
C HIS A 313 18.25 -15.63 -9.74
N LYS A 314 17.47 -16.31 -10.61
CA LYS A 314 17.11 -15.79 -11.94
C LYS A 314 15.87 -14.91 -11.85
#